data_AF-A0A431LFG1-F1
#
_entry.id   AF-A0A431LFG1-F1
#
_cell.length_a   1.000
_cell.length_b   1.000
_cell.length_c   1.000
_cell.angle_alpha   90.00
_cell.angle_beta   90.00
_cell.angle_gamma   90.00
#
_symmetry.space_group_name_H-M   'P 1'
#
loop_
_entity.id
_entity.type
_entity.pdbx_description
1 polymer ?
#
loop_
_entity_poly.entity_id
_entity_poly.type
_entity_poly.pdbx_seq_one_letter_code
_entity_poly.pdbx_strand_id
1 'polypeptide(L)'
;MTSLKFALSSLVAISIGFASTACNAAPAQKSATAGAVSKLTIELDTTGIAKTTKVEIVPKDPYGEDGDISLSGSPMHTRIIFDGKKLQYGDNSFNEPHLLIYPVAEYQAVFPRKKQAEFQKIISDLKKVTAAASDKSLQTMPILPGSDGHEMLHAQTRRVNFTQGSGVSYVSVYGNGDPPVNESDFFYTFQGLTKDGRYYVSFFWPVKAAGMPKDLPLAKSQKYAENLSRAKFVPSLETLDRVVGSISLKY
;
A
#
# COMPACT_ATOMS: atom_id res chain seq x y z
N MET A 1 -68.27 -26.72 1.49
CA MET A 1 -67.65 -27.82 0.71
C MET A 1 -66.54 -27.17 -0.11
N THR A 2 -65.26 -27.54 -0.03
CA THR A 2 -64.59 -28.61 0.74
C THR A 2 -63.17 -28.15 1.11
N SER A 3 -62.60 -28.65 2.21
CA SER A 3 -61.28 -28.24 2.75
C SER A 3 -60.15 -29.20 2.38
N LEU A 4 -58.92 -28.70 2.22
CA LEU A 4 -57.59 -29.31 2.54
C LEU A 4 -56.47 -28.45 1.89
N LYS A 5 -55.19 -28.41 2.32
CA LYS A 5 -54.54 -28.33 3.67
C LYS A 5 -53.00 -28.28 3.47
N PHE A 6 -52.25 -27.68 4.41
CA PHE A 6 -50.77 -27.69 4.55
C PHE A 6 -49.95 -27.02 3.42
N ALA A 7 -48.70 -26.58 3.61
CA ALA A 7 -47.77 -26.64 4.77
C ALA A 7 -47.16 -25.23 5.02
N LEU A 8 -46.91 -24.77 6.26
CA LEU A 8 -45.69 -24.95 7.09
C LEU A 8 -44.37 -24.53 6.40
N SER A 9 -43.47 -23.73 6.99
CA SER A 9 -43.42 -23.13 8.35
C SER A 9 -42.66 -21.79 8.38
N SER A 10 -42.98 -20.93 9.34
CA SER A 10 -42.16 -19.79 9.74
C SER A 10 -41.19 -20.16 10.86
N LEU A 11 -40.07 -19.45 11.01
CA LEU A 11 -39.50 -19.18 12.34
C LEU A 11 -38.80 -17.82 12.36
N VAL A 12 -39.14 -17.00 13.37
CA VAL A 12 -38.46 -15.75 13.70
C VAL A 12 -37.68 -15.97 14.99
N ALA A 13 -36.42 -15.56 15.04
CA ALA A 13 -35.62 -15.55 16.26
C ALA A 13 -35.58 -14.14 16.85
N ILE A 14 -36.30 -13.93 17.96
CA ILE A 14 -36.17 -12.75 18.82
C ILE A 14 -35.22 -13.11 19.96
N SER A 15 -34.23 -12.26 20.23
CA SER A 15 -33.43 -12.30 21.45
C SER A 15 -33.49 -10.94 22.14
N ILE A 16 -33.96 -10.95 23.40
CA ILE A 16 -34.05 -9.76 24.26
C ILE A 16 -32.68 -9.55 24.93
N GLY A 17 -32.22 -8.31 25.01
CA GLY A 17 -30.89 -7.98 25.51
C GLY A 17 -30.82 -7.80 27.03
N PHE A 18 -29.59 -7.69 27.54
CA PHE A 18 -29.27 -7.12 28.84
C PHE A 18 -28.39 -5.88 28.64
N ALA A 19 -28.64 -4.82 29.40
CA ALA A 19 -27.77 -3.65 29.46
C ALA A 19 -26.82 -3.76 30.66
N SER A 20 -25.53 -3.52 30.44
CA SER A 20 -24.54 -3.34 31.51
C SER A 20 -23.64 -2.15 31.18
N THR A 21 -23.69 -1.12 32.03
CA THR A 21 -22.82 0.06 31.92
C THR A 21 -21.48 -0.22 32.58
N ALA A 22 -20.43 -0.40 31.78
CA ALA A 22 -19.05 -0.36 32.24
C ALA A 22 -18.22 0.49 31.25
N CYS A 23 -17.50 1.50 31.77
CA CYS A 23 -16.59 2.29 30.95
C CYS A 23 -15.35 1.45 30.65
N ASN A 24 -15.08 1.18 29.37
CA ASN A 24 -13.82 0.57 28.95
C ASN A 24 -13.48 1.02 27.52
N ALA A 25 -12.22 1.40 27.28
CA ALA A 25 -11.79 1.86 25.96
C ALA A 25 -11.64 0.66 25.01
N ALA A 26 -12.24 0.76 23.82
CA ALA A 26 -12.16 -0.32 22.83
C ALA A 26 -10.73 -0.45 22.26
N PRO A 27 -10.10 -1.65 22.28
CA PRO A 27 -8.82 -1.88 21.61
C PRO A 27 -8.98 -1.89 20.08
N ALA A 28 -7.86 -1.72 19.37
CA ALA A 28 -7.84 -1.61 17.91
C ALA A 28 -8.52 -2.81 17.19
N GLN A 29 -9.34 -2.50 16.18
CA GLN A 29 -10.27 -3.42 15.56
C GLN A 29 -9.61 -4.27 14.45
N LYS A 30 -9.86 -5.58 14.44
CA LYS A 30 -9.34 -6.53 13.42
C LYS A 30 -10.43 -7.02 12.44
N SER A 31 -9.96 -7.46 11.27
CA SER A 31 -10.62 -8.38 10.31
C SER A 31 -11.55 -7.81 9.23
N ALA A 32 -11.40 -8.34 8.00
CA ALA A 32 -12.30 -8.28 6.84
C ALA A 32 -11.88 -9.34 5.80
N THR A 33 -12.80 -9.95 5.04
CA THR A 33 -12.52 -11.20 4.27
C THR A 33 -13.42 -11.47 3.01
N ALA A 34 -13.12 -10.90 1.83
CA ALA A 34 -13.58 -11.35 0.46
C ALA A 34 -12.50 -11.01 -0.63
N GLY A 35 -12.31 -11.56 -1.85
CA GLY A 35 -12.52 -12.87 -2.52
C GLY A 35 -11.15 -13.49 -2.96
N ALA A 36 -10.75 -14.72 -2.57
CA ALA A 36 -9.34 -15.27 -2.55
C ALA A 36 -8.32 -14.44 -1.71
N VAL A 37 -8.14 -13.17 -2.11
CA VAL A 37 -8.10 -11.98 -1.23
C VAL A 37 -9.10 -12.07 -0.05
N SER A 38 -10.10 -12.97 -0.14
CA SER A 38 -11.01 -13.41 0.91
C SER A 38 -10.34 -13.93 2.15
N LYS A 39 -9.34 -14.76 2.02
CA LYS A 39 -8.82 -15.49 3.19
C LYS A 39 -7.72 -14.70 3.87
N LEU A 40 -7.19 -13.69 3.15
CA LEU A 40 -6.24 -12.67 3.56
C LEU A 40 -6.74 -11.84 4.74
N THR A 41 -6.58 -12.37 5.95
CA THR A 41 -6.68 -11.57 7.17
C THR A 41 -5.41 -10.73 7.28
N ILE A 42 -5.59 -9.41 7.42
CA ILE A 42 -4.50 -8.44 7.51
C ILE A 42 -4.47 -7.86 8.93
N GLU A 43 -3.29 -7.81 9.51
CA GLU A 43 -3.03 -7.18 10.81
C GLU A 43 -1.84 -6.22 10.65
N LEU A 44 -1.93 -5.02 11.24
CA LEU A 44 -0.87 -4.01 11.25
C LEU A 44 -1.09 -3.04 12.43
N ASP A 45 -0.01 -2.45 12.94
CA ASP A 45 0.00 -1.53 14.07
C ASP A 45 0.01 -0.06 13.60
N THR A 46 -1.15 0.60 13.65
CA THR A 46 -1.28 2.03 13.30
C THR A 46 -0.88 3.01 14.40
N THR A 47 -0.35 2.54 15.54
CA THR A 47 -0.05 3.41 16.68
C THR A 47 0.84 4.58 16.25
N GLY A 48 0.37 5.80 16.48
CA GLY A 48 1.09 7.03 16.11
C GLY A 48 0.96 7.49 14.66
N ILE A 49 0.27 6.77 13.76
CA ILE A 49 0.05 7.19 12.36
C ILE A 49 -1.43 7.37 11.97
N ALA A 50 -2.34 6.53 12.48
CA ALA A 50 -3.77 6.58 12.15
C ALA A 50 -4.63 6.11 13.32
N LYS A 51 -5.83 6.68 13.43
CA LYS A 51 -6.86 6.33 14.42
C LYS A 51 -7.78 5.23 13.89
N THR A 52 -8.05 5.20 12.59
CA THR A 52 -8.92 4.20 11.96
C THR A 52 -8.33 3.68 10.66
N THR A 53 -8.72 2.45 10.32
CA THR A 53 -8.47 1.81 9.02
C THR A 53 -9.79 1.34 8.43
N LYS A 54 -9.88 1.36 7.10
CA LYS A 54 -10.97 0.75 6.33
C LYS A 54 -10.35 -0.20 5.31
N VAL A 55 -10.74 -1.48 5.37
CA VAL A 55 -10.39 -2.47 4.35
C VAL A 55 -11.39 -2.35 3.19
N GLU A 56 -10.89 -2.34 1.97
CA GLU A 56 -11.65 -2.33 0.73
C GLU A 56 -11.15 -3.45 -0.18
N ILE A 57 -12.08 -4.14 -0.85
CA ILE A 57 -11.74 -5.07 -1.92
C ILE A 57 -11.96 -4.33 -3.23
N VAL A 58 -10.87 -4.03 -3.92
CA VAL A 58 -10.89 -3.30 -5.19
C VAL A 58 -11.12 -4.33 -6.30
N PRO A 59 -12.09 -4.12 -7.22
CA PRO A 59 -12.33 -5.03 -8.33
C PRO A 59 -11.15 -5.04 -9.30
N LYS A 60 -11.06 -6.07 -10.15
CA LYS A 60 -10.08 -6.11 -11.24
C LYS A 60 -10.33 -4.96 -12.22
N ASP A 61 -9.29 -4.18 -12.51
CA ASP A 61 -9.21 -3.28 -13.66
C ASP A 61 -8.62 -4.03 -14.87
N PRO A 62 -9.29 -4.09 -16.03
CA PRO A 62 -8.75 -4.72 -17.23
C PRO A 62 -7.72 -3.84 -17.94
N TYR A 63 -6.55 -4.40 -18.27
CA TYR A 63 -5.56 -3.73 -19.09
C TYR A 63 -6.11 -3.40 -20.50
N GLY A 64 -6.10 -2.13 -20.88
CA GLY A 64 -6.43 -1.68 -22.24
C GLY A 64 -5.33 -2.04 -23.25
N GLU A 65 -5.70 -2.34 -24.51
CA GLU A 65 -4.83 -3.03 -25.48
C GLU A 65 -3.48 -2.35 -25.80
N ASP A 66 -3.46 -1.02 -25.73
CA ASP A 66 -2.31 -0.13 -25.94
C ASP A 66 -1.79 0.55 -24.65
N GLY A 67 -2.26 0.11 -23.48
CA GLY A 67 -1.87 0.72 -22.19
C GLY A 67 -0.39 0.50 -21.82
N ASP A 68 0.17 1.41 -21.02
CA ASP A 68 1.40 1.12 -20.29
C ASP A 68 1.07 0.19 -19.10
N ILE A 69 1.92 -0.81 -18.82
CA ILE A 69 1.70 -1.73 -17.69
C ILE A 69 1.81 -1.06 -16.32
N SER A 70 2.38 0.14 -16.29
CA SER A 70 2.55 1.00 -15.11
C SER A 70 1.31 1.86 -14.85
N LEU A 71 0.44 2.05 -15.86
CA LEU A 71 -0.68 3.01 -15.86
C LEU A 71 -2.06 2.38 -16.06
N SER A 72 -2.13 1.09 -16.44
CA SER A 72 -3.35 0.42 -16.89
C SER A 72 -3.37 -1.03 -16.41
N GLY A 73 -4.50 -1.48 -15.86
CA GLY A 73 -4.73 -2.86 -15.43
C GLY A 73 -4.21 -3.19 -14.03
N SER A 74 -5.09 -3.73 -13.19
CA SER A 74 -4.75 -4.24 -11.85
C SER A 74 -5.65 -5.43 -11.49
N PRO A 75 -5.18 -6.43 -10.71
CA PRO A 75 -6.00 -7.55 -10.31
C PRO A 75 -7.02 -7.10 -9.24
N MET A 76 -8.02 -7.95 -8.97
CA MET A 76 -8.80 -7.79 -7.75
C MET A 76 -7.85 -7.96 -6.54
N HIS A 77 -7.85 -7.00 -5.63
CA HIS A 77 -6.84 -6.88 -4.58
C HIS A 77 -7.39 -6.21 -3.31
N THR A 78 -6.65 -6.25 -2.20
CA THR A 78 -7.03 -5.49 -0.99
C THR A 78 -6.37 -4.12 -0.99
N ARG A 79 -7.16 -3.10 -0.68
CA ARG A 79 -6.71 -1.77 -0.29
C ARG A 79 -7.08 -1.49 1.16
N ILE A 80 -6.21 -0.81 1.90
CA ILE A 80 -6.49 -0.28 3.23
C ILE A 80 -6.32 1.24 3.19
N ILE A 81 -7.39 1.94 3.56
CA ILE A 81 -7.47 3.38 3.69
C ILE A 81 -7.32 3.77 5.15
N PHE A 82 -6.52 4.80 5.45
CA PHE A 82 -6.28 5.30 6.79
C PHE A 82 -7.07 6.59 7.06
N ASP A 83 -7.63 6.74 8.26
CA ASP A 83 -8.38 7.92 8.73
C ASP A 83 -9.43 8.47 7.73
N GLY A 84 -10.05 7.57 6.95
CA GLY A 84 -11.07 7.90 5.95
C GLY A 84 -10.61 8.77 4.77
N LYS A 85 -9.30 8.88 4.54
CA LYS A 85 -8.74 9.72 3.45
C LYS A 85 -9.20 9.21 2.07
N LYS A 86 -9.86 10.07 1.30
CA LYS A 86 -10.20 9.78 -0.10
C LYS A 86 -8.94 9.85 -0.95
N LEU A 87 -8.64 8.78 -1.68
CA LEU A 87 -7.60 8.78 -2.72
C LEU A 87 -8.12 9.56 -3.94
N GLN A 88 -7.34 10.53 -4.45
CA GLN A 88 -7.78 11.38 -5.56
C GLN A 88 -7.70 10.69 -6.92
N TYR A 89 -6.67 9.88 -7.14
CA TYR A 89 -6.37 9.22 -8.42
C TYR A 89 -6.62 7.70 -8.39
N GLY A 90 -6.90 7.13 -7.22
CA GLY A 90 -6.94 5.69 -6.99
C GLY A 90 -5.64 5.20 -6.37
N ASP A 91 -5.18 4.01 -6.74
CA ASP A 91 -4.07 3.31 -6.08
C ASP A 91 -2.68 3.95 -6.35
N ASN A 92 -2.60 4.90 -7.29
CA ASN A 92 -1.42 5.72 -7.56
C ASN A 92 -1.45 7.08 -6.80
N SER A 93 -2.33 7.25 -5.81
CA SER A 93 -2.43 8.46 -4.98
C SER A 93 -1.32 8.48 -3.92
N PHE A 94 -0.06 8.59 -4.35
CA PHE A 94 1.12 8.46 -3.48
C PHE A 94 1.18 9.50 -2.34
N ASN A 95 0.50 10.63 -2.51
CA ASN A 95 0.37 11.71 -1.51
C ASN A 95 -0.79 11.50 -0.52
N GLU A 96 -1.45 10.34 -0.55
CA GLU A 96 -2.51 9.96 0.38
C GLU A 96 -2.16 8.63 1.07
N PRO A 97 -2.43 8.49 2.39
CA PRO A 97 -2.03 7.32 3.14
C PRO A 97 -2.86 6.09 2.77
N HIS A 98 -2.23 5.07 2.19
CA HIS A 98 -2.88 3.80 1.85
C HIS A 98 -1.91 2.61 1.72
N LEU A 99 -2.44 1.40 1.88
CA LEU A 99 -1.72 0.12 1.77
C LEU A 99 -2.46 -0.77 0.76
N LEU A 100 -1.73 -1.40 -0.15
CA LEU A 100 -2.22 -2.22 -1.25
C LEU A 100 -1.56 -3.59 -1.18
N ILE A 101 -2.34 -4.66 -1.38
CA ILE A 101 -1.85 -6.04 -1.37
C ILE A 101 -2.34 -6.76 -2.63
N TYR A 102 -1.48 -6.84 -3.64
CA TYR A 102 -1.78 -7.41 -4.94
C TYR A 102 -1.39 -8.90 -5.01
N PRO A 103 -2.31 -9.81 -5.39
CA PRO A 103 -1.95 -11.18 -5.71
C PRO A 103 -1.15 -11.24 -7.03
N VAL A 104 0.08 -11.77 -6.98
CA VAL A 104 1.11 -11.54 -8.02
C VAL A 104 0.86 -12.28 -9.33
N ALA A 105 0.40 -13.53 -9.26
CA ALA A 105 0.10 -14.33 -10.46
C ALA A 105 -1.12 -13.76 -11.21
N GLU A 106 -2.12 -13.33 -10.45
CA GLU A 106 -3.31 -12.66 -10.94
C GLU A 106 -2.99 -11.29 -11.55
N TYR A 107 -2.05 -10.52 -10.98
CA TYR A 107 -1.55 -9.27 -11.58
C TYR A 107 -0.89 -9.54 -12.93
N GLN A 108 0.03 -10.51 -13.02
CA GLN A 108 0.61 -10.93 -14.29
C GLN A 108 -0.49 -11.34 -15.30
N ALA A 109 -1.53 -12.04 -14.84
CA ALA A 109 -2.67 -12.48 -15.66
C ALA A 109 -3.67 -11.38 -16.04
N VAL A 110 -3.48 -10.12 -15.60
CA VAL A 110 -4.16 -8.97 -16.20
C VAL A 110 -3.57 -8.63 -17.57
N PHE A 111 -2.26 -8.80 -17.73
CA PHE A 111 -1.53 -8.38 -18.93
C PHE A 111 -1.55 -9.44 -20.04
N PRO A 112 -1.65 -9.03 -21.33
CA PRO A 112 -1.52 -9.94 -22.46
C PRO A 112 -0.10 -10.54 -22.49
N ARG A 113 0.06 -11.76 -23.02
CA ARG A 113 1.32 -12.53 -22.99
C ARG A 113 2.55 -11.74 -23.49
N LYS A 114 2.37 -10.82 -24.44
CA LYS A 114 3.41 -9.88 -24.94
C LYS A 114 4.00 -8.97 -23.85
N LYS A 115 3.20 -8.59 -22.84
CA LYS A 115 3.54 -7.64 -21.76
C LYS A 115 3.97 -8.29 -20.45
N GLN A 116 3.69 -9.58 -20.23
CA GLN A 116 3.96 -10.25 -18.94
C GLN A 116 5.45 -10.27 -18.55
N ALA A 117 6.36 -10.21 -19.53
CA ALA A 117 7.80 -10.09 -19.28
C ALA A 117 8.20 -8.74 -18.65
N GLU A 118 7.49 -7.65 -18.98
CA GLU A 118 7.73 -6.32 -18.41
C GLU A 118 7.30 -6.31 -16.94
N PHE A 119 6.13 -6.87 -16.60
CA PHE A 119 5.69 -7.03 -15.21
C PHE A 119 6.67 -7.92 -14.41
N GLN A 120 7.09 -9.05 -14.97
CA GLN A 120 8.09 -9.92 -14.32
C GLN A 120 9.46 -9.25 -14.17
N LYS A 121 9.82 -8.26 -15.00
CA LYS A 121 11.00 -7.43 -14.77
C LYS A 121 10.85 -6.59 -13.50
N ILE A 122 9.70 -5.96 -13.25
CA ILE A 122 9.44 -5.18 -12.01
C ILE A 122 9.58 -6.08 -10.77
N ILE A 123 8.96 -7.28 -10.79
CA ILE A 123 9.06 -8.27 -9.71
C ILE A 123 10.51 -8.77 -9.51
N SER A 124 11.27 -8.96 -10.61
CA SER A 124 12.68 -9.36 -10.58
C SER A 124 13.57 -8.26 -10.01
N ASP A 125 13.34 -7.00 -10.41
CA ASP A 125 14.12 -5.86 -9.94
C ASP A 125 13.85 -5.58 -8.46
N LEU A 126 12.61 -5.63 -7.98
CA LEU A 126 12.31 -5.54 -6.54
C LEU A 126 13.06 -6.60 -5.71
N LYS A 127 13.13 -7.84 -6.19
CA LYS A 127 13.92 -8.90 -5.54
C LYS A 127 15.41 -8.56 -5.50
N LYS A 128 15.97 -7.98 -6.57
CA LYS A 128 17.37 -7.50 -6.59
C LYS A 128 17.60 -6.35 -5.59
N VAL A 129 16.75 -5.31 -5.59
CA VAL A 129 16.90 -4.16 -4.68
C VAL A 129 16.82 -4.59 -3.22
N THR A 130 15.88 -5.49 -2.91
CA THR A 130 15.67 -6.04 -1.55
C THR A 130 16.85 -6.90 -1.09
N ALA A 131 17.48 -7.66 -2.00
CA ALA A 131 18.66 -8.48 -1.69
C ALA A 131 19.99 -7.70 -1.72
N ALA A 132 20.05 -6.55 -2.39
CA ALA A 132 21.27 -5.75 -2.53
C ALA A 132 21.62 -5.01 -1.24
N ALA A 133 22.91 -5.00 -0.89
CA ALA A 133 23.44 -4.24 0.26
C ALA A 133 23.50 -2.71 0.01
N SER A 134 23.25 -2.26 -1.21
CA SER A 134 23.25 -0.85 -1.63
C SER A 134 22.37 -0.66 -2.86
N ASP A 135 21.66 0.46 -2.89
CA ASP A 135 20.79 0.95 -3.99
C ASP A 135 21.47 2.01 -4.87
N LYS A 136 22.68 2.50 -4.51
CA LYS A 136 23.38 3.62 -5.18
C LYS A 136 23.68 3.46 -6.68
N SER A 137 23.45 2.29 -7.27
CA SER A 137 23.61 2.01 -8.70
C SER A 137 22.26 1.99 -9.45
N LEU A 138 21.15 2.25 -8.78
CA LEU A 138 19.81 2.31 -9.34
C LEU A 138 19.50 3.75 -9.73
N GLN A 139 18.96 3.95 -10.92
CA GLN A 139 18.45 5.26 -11.35
C GLN A 139 17.01 5.48 -10.90
N THR A 140 16.23 4.41 -10.78
CA THR A 140 14.84 4.41 -10.29
C THR A 140 14.58 3.19 -9.42
N MET A 141 13.58 3.30 -8.55
CA MET A 141 13.17 2.25 -7.63
C MET A 141 11.94 1.49 -8.14
N PRO A 142 11.84 0.16 -7.95
CA PRO A 142 10.71 -0.62 -8.43
C PRO A 142 9.48 -0.38 -7.55
N ILE A 143 8.43 0.19 -8.18
CA ILE A 143 7.18 0.62 -7.56
C ILE A 143 5.98 -0.08 -8.23
N LEU A 144 4.93 -0.40 -7.47
CA LEU A 144 3.59 -0.71 -7.99
C LEU A 144 2.49 -0.11 -7.09
N PRO A 145 1.40 0.42 -7.67
CA PRO A 145 1.23 0.72 -9.10
C PRO A 145 2.17 1.85 -9.54
N GLY A 146 2.27 2.09 -10.85
CA GLY A 146 3.02 3.22 -11.38
C GLY A 146 2.23 4.54 -11.35
N SER A 147 2.88 5.59 -11.84
CA SER A 147 2.28 6.91 -12.08
C SER A 147 2.76 7.42 -13.45
N ASP A 148 1.99 8.33 -14.01
CA ASP A 148 2.28 9.16 -15.18
C ASP A 148 3.39 10.21 -14.93
N GLY A 149 3.75 10.46 -13.67
CA GLY A 149 4.96 11.17 -13.28
C GLY A 149 6.17 10.23 -13.16
N HIS A 150 7.36 10.78 -13.40
CA HIS A 150 8.63 10.06 -13.22
C HIS A 150 9.19 10.24 -11.81
N GLU A 151 9.96 9.24 -11.37
CA GLU A 151 10.77 9.32 -10.14
C GLU A 151 11.86 10.39 -10.31
N MET A 152 11.74 11.49 -9.56
CA MET A 152 12.67 12.62 -9.67
C MET A 152 13.88 12.47 -8.73
N LEU A 153 13.65 11.80 -7.59
CA LEU A 153 14.64 11.51 -6.57
C LEU A 153 14.20 10.30 -5.73
N HIS A 154 15.16 9.58 -5.14
CA HIS A 154 14.89 8.68 -4.01
C HIS A 154 15.98 8.81 -2.95
N ALA A 155 15.59 8.71 -1.68
CA ALA A 155 16.50 8.79 -0.56
C ALA A 155 16.03 7.89 0.60
N GLN A 156 16.86 7.81 1.65
CA GLN A 156 16.50 7.16 2.91
C GLN A 156 16.15 5.66 2.76
N THR A 157 16.74 4.99 1.78
CA THR A 157 16.46 3.59 1.45
C THR A 157 16.82 2.64 2.61
N ARG A 158 15.89 1.77 3.00
CA ARG A 158 16.08 0.68 3.98
C ARG A 158 15.47 -0.61 3.49
N ARG A 159 16.05 -1.74 3.90
CA ARG A 159 15.44 -3.07 3.70
C ARG A 159 14.62 -3.38 4.94
N VAL A 160 13.34 -3.67 4.78
CA VAL A 160 12.39 -3.87 5.88
C VAL A 160 11.78 -5.26 5.76
N ASN A 161 11.76 -5.99 6.87
CA ASN A 161 11.16 -7.31 6.98
C ASN A 161 9.82 -7.19 7.70
N PHE A 162 8.82 -7.92 7.24
CA PHE A 162 7.54 -8.13 7.93
C PHE A 162 7.31 -9.63 8.15
N THR A 163 6.23 -10.03 8.84
CA THR A 163 6.08 -11.41 9.35
C THR A 163 6.24 -12.46 8.23
N GLN A 164 5.54 -12.28 7.11
CA GLN A 164 5.53 -13.21 5.97
C GLN A 164 6.47 -12.81 4.82
N GLY A 165 7.22 -11.72 4.91
CA GLY A 165 7.89 -11.14 3.73
C GLY A 165 8.99 -10.14 4.01
N SER A 166 9.49 -9.52 2.95
CA SER A 166 10.48 -8.45 3.00
C SER A 166 10.37 -7.54 1.77
N GLY A 167 11.01 -6.38 1.84
CA GLY A 167 11.01 -5.40 0.77
C GLY A 167 11.95 -4.23 1.06
N VAL A 168 11.73 -3.14 0.35
CA VAL A 168 12.50 -1.90 0.48
C VAL A 168 11.57 -0.73 0.80
N SER A 169 11.94 0.08 1.79
CA SER A 169 11.32 1.38 2.08
C SER A 169 12.24 2.52 1.66
N TYR A 170 11.68 3.63 1.19
CA TYR A 170 12.40 4.83 0.78
C TYR A 170 11.48 6.05 0.82
N VAL A 171 12.04 7.26 0.69
CA VAL A 171 11.26 8.47 0.37
C VAL A 171 11.55 8.90 -1.06
N SER A 172 10.56 9.48 -1.73
CA SER A 172 10.67 9.91 -3.12
C SER A 172 9.82 11.15 -3.39
N VAL A 173 10.12 11.81 -4.52
CA VAL A 173 9.28 12.84 -5.15
C VAL A 173 9.06 12.40 -6.59
N TYR A 174 7.81 12.45 -7.05
CA TYR A 174 7.41 12.10 -8.42
C TYR A 174 6.87 13.34 -9.14
N GLY A 175 7.12 13.45 -10.45
CA GLY A 175 6.70 14.60 -11.24
C GLY A 175 7.30 14.61 -12.65
N ASN A 176 7.28 15.77 -13.31
CA ASN A 176 7.72 15.93 -14.69
C ASN A 176 8.59 17.19 -14.85
N GLY A 177 9.67 17.11 -15.64
CA GLY A 177 10.67 18.18 -15.77
C GLY A 177 11.64 18.23 -14.57
N ASP A 178 12.17 19.42 -14.26
CA ASP A 178 13.07 19.66 -13.13
C ASP A 178 12.54 20.77 -12.18
N PRO A 179 11.35 20.61 -11.55
CA PRO A 179 10.79 21.61 -10.66
C PRO A 179 11.62 21.77 -9.36
N PRO A 180 11.59 22.95 -8.72
CA PRO A 180 12.07 23.11 -7.36
C PRO A 180 11.22 22.29 -6.39
N VAL A 181 11.87 21.58 -5.47
CA VAL A 181 11.23 20.70 -4.48
C VAL A 181 11.05 21.45 -3.16
N ASN A 182 9.92 21.22 -2.50
CA ASN A 182 9.51 21.81 -1.24
C ASN A 182 9.33 20.76 -0.14
N GLU A 183 9.20 21.21 1.12
CA GLU A 183 9.13 20.31 2.29
C GLU A 183 7.96 19.30 2.27
N SER A 184 6.91 19.51 1.46
CA SER A 184 5.68 18.70 1.45
C SER A 184 5.52 17.82 0.20
N ASP A 185 6.50 17.81 -0.69
CA ASP A 185 6.40 17.13 -2.00
C ASP A 185 6.80 15.66 -1.92
N PHE A 186 7.22 15.19 -0.74
CA PHE A 186 7.74 13.84 -0.51
C PHE A 186 6.65 12.88 -0.06
N PHE A 187 6.72 11.66 -0.56
CA PHE A 187 6.06 10.52 0.05
C PHE A 187 7.09 9.48 0.49
N TYR A 188 6.81 8.82 1.60
CA TYR A 188 7.42 7.55 1.95
C TYR A 188 6.68 6.45 1.20
N THR A 189 7.42 5.46 0.73
CA THR A 189 6.84 4.21 0.28
C THR A 189 7.61 3.00 0.79
N PHE A 190 6.91 1.88 0.94
CA PHE A 190 7.49 0.55 1.01
C PHE A 190 6.93 -0.32 -0.10
N GLN A 191 7.82 -1.05 -0.77
CA GLN A 191 7.52 -1.97 -1.86
C GLN A 191 8.13 -3.32 -1.48
N GLY A 192 7.33 -4.40 -1.46
CA GLY A 192 7.77 -5.68 -0.91
C GLY A 192 6.99 -6.90 -1.40
N LEU A 193 7.47 -8.09 -1.03
CA LEU A 193 6.91 -9.39 -1.40
C LEU A 193 6.80 -10.31 -0.19
N THR A 194 5.80 -11.20 -0.19
CA THR A 194 5.80 -12.37 0.70
C THR A 194 6.92 -13.35 0.30
N LYS A 195 7.40 -14.14 1.26
CA LYS A 195 8.50 -15.12 1.10
C LYS A 195 8.20 -16.19 0.05
N ASP A 196 6.93 -16.51 -0.16
CA ASP A 196 6.41 -17.41 -1.20
C ASP A 196 6.17 -16.72 -2.56
N GLY A 197 6.35 -15.40 -2.63
CA GLY A 197 6.10 -14.58 -3.83
C GLY A 197 4.63 -14.44 -4.23
N ARG A 198 3.67 -14.89 -3.42
CA ARG A 198 2.23 -14.86 -3.74
C ARG A 198 1.64 -13.45 -3.73
N TYR A 199 2.11 -12.58 -2.85
CA TYR A 199 1.58 -11.22 -2.68
C TYR A 199 2.67 -10.17 -2.79
N TYR A 200 2.38 -9.12 -3.55
CA TYR A 200 3.08 -7.84 -3.54
C TYR A 200 2.42 -6.94 -2.49
N VAL A 201 3.23 -6.16 -1.77
CA VAL A 201 2.78 -5.25 -0.72
C VAL A 201 3.34 -3.86 -1.01
N SER A 202 2.44 -2.92 -1.29
CA SER A 202 2.77 -1.51 -1.52
C SER A 202 2.18 -0.65 -0.42
N PHE A 203 2.97 0.16 0.27
CA PHE A 203 2.50 1.11 1.27
C PHE A 203 2.94 2.52 0.87
N PHE A 204 2.04 3.49 0.98
CA PHE A 204 2.26 4.89 0.62
C PHE A 204 1.85 5.80 1.77
N TRP A 205 2.66 6.82 2.04
CA TRP A 205 2.38 7.79 3.09
C TRP A 205 3.02 9.16 2.77
N PRO A 206 2.26 10.27 2.72
CA PRO A 206 2.84 11.60 2.54
C PRO A 206 3.68 12.01 3.75
N VAL A 207 4.91 12.48 3.53
CA VAL A 207 5.85 12.86 4.61
C VAL A 207 6.42 14.26 4.38
N LYS A 208 6.49 15.08 5.43
CA LYS A 208 7.13 16.39 5.34
C LYS A 208 8.61 16.32 5.70
N ALA A 209 9.50 16.80 4.83
CA ALA A 209 10.93 16.99 5.09
C ALA A 209 11.14 18.26 5.95
N ALA A 210 10.85 18.18 7.25
CA ALA A 210 10.68 19.37 8.10
C ALA A 210 11.99 20.16 8.30
N GLY A 211 11.96 21.42 7.89
CA GLY A 211 13.13 22.32 7.89
C GLY A 211 13.89 22.36 6.56
N MET A 212 13.34 21.76 5.49
CA MET A 212 13.85 21.92 4.14
C MET A 212 13.63 23.36 3.63
N PRO A 213 14.63 24.00 2.98
CA PRO A 213 14.43 25.29 2.33
C PRO A 213 13.31 25.22 1.27
N LYS A 214 12.53 26.30 1.15
CA LYS A 214 11.52 26.45 0.08
C LYS A 214 12.21 26.46 -1.29
N ASP A 215 11.55 25.88 -2.29
CA ASP A 215 11.95 25.88 -3.70
C ASP A 215 13.40 25.43 -3.93
N LEU A 216 13.81 24.32 -3.30
CA LEU A 216 15.17 23.80 -3.42
C LEU A 216 15.35 23.07 -4.77
N PRO A 217 16.32 23.45 -5.63
CA PRO A 217 16.51 22.80 -6.93
C PRO A 217 16.79 21.29 -6.81
N LEU A 218 16.18 20.48 -7.68
CA LEU A 218 16.17 19.01 -7.62
C LEU A 218 17.53 18.36 -7.28
N ALA A 219 18.60 18.78 -7.97
CA ALA A 219 19.97 18.28 -7.75
C ALA A 219 20.54 18.56 -6.34
N LYS A 220 20.02 19.57 -5.63
CA LYS A 220 20.32 19.82 -4.20
C LYS A 220 19.37 19.03 -3.29
N SER A 221 18.13 18.81 -3.72
CA SER A 221 17.08 18.15 -2.96
C SER A 221 17.33 16.65 -2.75
N GLN A 222 17.88 15.94 -3.73
CA GLN A 222 18.42 14.58 -3.56
C GLN A 222 19.39 14.54 -2.36
N LYS A 223 20.46 15.34 -2.42
CA LYS A 223 21.49 15.39 -1.36
C LYS A 223 20.95 15.88 -0.02
N TYR A 224 19.96 16.77 -0.01
CA TYR A 224 19.28 17.18 1.22
C TYR A 224 18.54 16.00 1.85
N ALA A 225 17.71 15.28 1.08
CA ALA A 225 16.94 14.15 1.58
C ALA A 225 17.82 12.95 2.03
N GLU A 226 18.94 12.69 1.35
CA GLU A 226 19.95 11.71 1.76
C GLU A 226 20.53 11.98 3.15
N ASN A 227 20.77 13.25 3.48
CA ASN A 227 21.47 13.67 4.71
C ASN A 227 20.51 14.15 5.81
N LEU A 228 19.21 14.30 5.51
CA LEU A 228 18.20 14.65 6.50
C LEU A 228 18.00 13.49 7.48
N SER A 229 17.98 13.80 8.78
CA SER A 229 17.66 12.79 9.80
C SER A 229 16.27 12.21 9.58
N ARG A 230 16.13 10.88 9.69
CA ARG A 230 14.85 10.17 9.52
C ARG A 230 13.75 10.64 10.48
N ALA A 231 14.15 11.16 11.65
CA ALA A 231 13.28 11.79 12.64
C ALA A 231 12.85 13.23 12.31
N LYS A 232 13.37 13.82 11.22
CA LYS A 232 12.93 15.12 10.66
C LYS A 232 11.92 14.97 9.53
N PHE A 233 11.67 13.75 9.05
CA PHE A 233 10.45 13.48 8.29
C PHE A 233 9.24 13.47 9.25
N VAL A 234 8.09 13.96 8.80
CA VAL A 234 6.85 14.00 9.59
C VAL A 234 5.71 13.32 8.82
N PRO A 235 5.19 12.16 9.28
CA PRO A 235 5.70 11.35 10.40
C PRO A 235 7.12 10.79 10.13
N SER A 236 7.83 10.41 11.19
CA SER A 236 9.21 9.92 11.07
C SER A 236 9.29 8.58 10.36
N LEU A 237 10.39 8.35 9.63
CA LEU A 237 10.52 7.15 8.82
C LEU A 237 10.67 5.89 9.69
N GLU A 238 11.22 5.99 10.91
CA GLU A 238 11.18 4.93 11.92
C GLU A 238 9.75 4.51 12.30
N THR A 239 8.83 5.48 12.36
CA THR A 239 7.42 5.20 12.69
C THR A 239 6.76 4.42 11.55
N LEU A 240 7.04 4.78 10.30
CA LEU A 240 6.52 4.09 9.12
C LEU A 240 7.20 2.72 8.89
N ASP A 241 8.51 2.60 9.10
CA ASP A 241 9.24 1.33 9.07
C ASP A 241 8.66 0.32 10.09
N ARG A 242 8.27 0.78 11.31
CA ARG A 242 7.59 -0.05 12.31
C ARG A 242 6.21 -0.52 11.82
N VAL A 243 5.41 0.38 11.25
CA VAL A 243 4.08 0.05 10.68
C VAL A 243 4.24 -1.03 9.62
N VAL A 244 5.19 -0.88 8.70
CA VAL A 244 5.52 -1.89 7.67
C VAL A 244 5.96 -3.21 8.31
N GLY A 245 6.90 -3.17 9.25
CA GLY A 245 7.39 -4.39 9.93
C GLY A 245 6.32 -5.14 10.72
N SER A 246 5.28 -4.44 11.17
CA SER A 246 4.13 -5.03 11.87
C SER A 246 3.15 -5.77 10.95
N ILE A 247 3.26 -5.62 9.62
CA ILE A 247 2.34 -6.25 8.66
C ILE A 247 2.34 -7.77 8.85
N SER A 248 1.14 -8.33 9.02
CA SER A 248 0.90 -9.76 9.10
C SER A 248 -0.25 -10.17 8.19
N LEU A 249 0.05 -11.05 7.24
CA LEU A 249 -0.86 -11.61 6.24
C LEU A 249 -1.13 -13.09 6.54
N LYS A 250 -2.40 -13.50 6.61
CA LYS A 250 -2.80 -14.91 6.84
C LYS A 250 -3.76 -15.31 5.72
N TYR A 251 -3.46 -16.36 4.96
CA TYR A 251 -4.13 -16.72 3.69
C TYR A 251 -4.00 -18.20 3.32
#